data_AF-A0A9Q3P6S5-F1
#
_entry.id   AF-A0A9Q3P6S5-F1
#
_cell.length_a   1.000
_cell.length_b   1.000
_cell.length_c   1.000
_cell.angle_alpha   90.00
_cell.angle_beta   90.00
_cell.angle_gamma   90.00
#
_symmetry.space_group_name_H-M   'P 1'
#
loop_
_entity.id
_entity.type
_entity.pdbx_description
1 polymer ?
#
loop_
_entity_poly.entity_id
_entity_poly.type
_entity_poly.pdbx_seq_one_letter_code
_entity_poly.pdbx_strand_id
1 'polypeptide(L)'
;MLDNHGWAVEIFEARSDPRLEQSMTPARSINLALSARGIEAIRAIDPHMVERILEKVTPMKGRMIHSIDGKLSSQPYGLYQE
;
A
#
# COMPACT_ATOMS: atom_id res chain seq x y z
N MET A 1 8.77 -8.76 -12.09
CA MET A 1 10.24 -8.71 -11.99
C MET A 1 10.88 -9.92 -12.67
N LEU A 2 10.74 -11.15 -12.14
CA LEU A 2 11.35 -12.33 -12.76
C LEU A 2 10.89 -12.55 -14.20
N ASP A 3 9.58 -12.48 -14.46
CA ASP A 3 9.02 -12.57 -15.82
C ASP A 3 9.60 -11.51 -16.78
N ASN A 4 9.69 -10.25 -16.33
CA ASN A 4 10.33 -9.16 -17.10
C ASN A 4 11.80 -9.44 -17.47
N HIS A 5 12.48 -10.37 -16.79
CA HIS A 5 13.86 -10.80 -17.09
C HIS A 5 13.90 -12.07 -17.95
N GLY A 6 12.78 -12.52 -18.53
CA GLY A 6 12.71 -13.66 -19.45
C GLY A 6 12.63 -15.03 -18.79
N TRP A 7 12.34 -15.10 -17.49
CA TRP A 7 12.16 -16.37 -16.79
C TRP A 7 10.75 -16.92 -17.01
N ALA A 8 10.63 -18.24 -17.16
CA ALA A 8 9.33 -18.91 -17.08
C ALA A 8 8.87 -18.94 -15.61
N VAL A 9 7.78 -18.24 -15.29
CA VAL A 9 7.29 -18.08 -13.91
C VAL A 9 5.91 -18.71 -13.75
N GLU A 10 5.76 -19.59 -12.77
CA GLU A 10 4.49 -20.12 -12.31
C GLU A 10 4.25 -19.70 -10.86
N ILE A 11 3.03 -19.20 -10.57
CA ILE A 11 2.64 -18.74 -9.22
C ILE A 11 1.48 -19.62 -8.73
N PHE A 12 1.67 -20.26 -7.57
CA PHE A 12 0.64 -21.05 -6.90
C PHE A 12 0.20 -20.33 -5.63
N GLU A 13 -1.09 -20.04 -5.52
CA GLU A 13 -1.72 -19.43 -4.34
C GLU A 13 -2.81 -20.37 -3.82
N ALA A 14 -2.86 -20.56 -2.50
CA ALA A 14 -3.80 -21.48 -1.87
C ALA A 14 -5.24 -20.94 -1.89
N ARG A 15 -5.38 -19.61 -1.90
CA ARG A 15 -6.68 -18.92 -1.93
C ARG A 15 -7.22 -18.83 -3.35
N SER A 16 -8.54 -18.79 -3.46
CA SER A 16 -9.22 -18.46 -4.71
C SER A 16 -8.87 -17.06 -5.19
N ASP A 17 -8.99 -16.83 -6.50
CA ASP A 17 -8.70 -15.52 -7.11
C ASP A 17 -9.59 -14.41 -6.52
N PRO A 18 -9.04 -13.42 -5.79
CA PRO A 18 -9.82 -12.40 -5.09
C PRO A 18 -10.49 -11.38 -6.02
N ARG A 19 -10.22 -11.44 -7.33
CA ARG A 19 -10.84 -10.57 -8.33
C ARG A 19 -12.24 -11.03 -8.74
N LEU A 20 -12.58 -12.28 -8.43
CA LEU A 20 -13.90 -12.85 -8.71
C LEU A 20 -14.85 -12.55 -7.55
N GLU A 21 -16.08 -12.10 -7.82
CA GLU A 21 -16.99 -11.68 -6.73
C GLU A 21 -17.32 -12.80 -5.72
N GLN A 22 -17.30 -14.05 -6.17
CA GLN A 22 -17.69 -15.21 -5.37
C GLN A 22 -16.60 -15.68 -4.38
N SER A 23 -15.39 -15.13 -4.45
CA SER A 23 -14.21 -15.60 -3.69
C SER A 23 -13.88 -14.75 -2.46
N MET A 24 -14.82 -13.92 -1.99
CA MET A 24 -14.62 -12.99 -0.88
C MET A 24 -14.37 -13.71 0.46
N THR A 25 -13.11 -14.03 0.72
CA THR A 25 -12.63 -14.48 2.04
C THR A 25 -12.19 -13.28 2.90
N PRO A 26 -12.34 -13.33 4.24
CA PRO A 26 -11.88 -12.27 5.13
C PRO A 26 -10.38 -12.00 4.96
N ALA A 27 -10.00 -10.79 4.56
CA ALA A 27 -8.60 -10.37 4.48
C ALA A 27 -8.06 -9.99 5.88
N ARG A 28 -6.75 -10.17 6.09
CA ARG A 28 -6.09 -9.80 7.37
C ARG A 28 -6.14 -8.29 7.66
N SER A 29 -6.15 -7.45 6.63
CA SER A 29 -6.29 -5.99 6.73
C SER A 29 -7.11 -5.47 5.56
N ILE A 30 -8.01 -4.53 5.81
CA ILE A 30 -8.83 -3.88 4.77
C ILE A 30 -8.03 -2.76 4.08
N ASN A 31 -7.22 -2.01 4.84
CA ASN A 31 -6.35 -0.94 4.34
C ASN A 31 -4.91 -1.12 4.86
N LEU A 32 -3.93 -0.62 4.10
CA LEU A 32 -2.51 -0.63 4.46
C LEU A 32 -1.87 0.72 4.16
N ALA A 33 -0.95 1.16 5.01
CA ALA A 33 -0.13 2.34 4.75
C ALA A 33 1.02 2.01 3.78
N LEU A 34 1.06 2.69 2.64
CA LEU A 34 2.16 2.60 1.66
C LEU A 34 3.16 3.73 1.91
N SER A 35 4.45 3.38 2.05
CA SER A 35 5.54 4.34 2.27
C SER A 35 6.51 4.37 1.09
N ALA A 36 7.51 5.27 1.14
CA ALA A 36 8.51 5.46 0.08
C ALA A 36 9.12 4.14 -0.41
N ARG A 37 9.50 3.21 0.48
CA ARG A 37 10.09 1.93 0.09
C ARG A 37 9.16 1.07 -0.77
N GLY A 38 7.86 1.05 -0.44
CA GLY A 38 6.87 0.29 -1.21
C GLY A 38 6.59 0.94 -2.57
N ILE A 39 6.52 2.28 -2.60
CA ILE A 39 6.34 3.06 -3.83
C ILE A 39 7.50 2.79 -4.79
N GLU A 40 8.74 2.88 -4.31
CA GLU A 40 9.93 2.68 -5.16
C GLU A 40 10.10 1.22 -5.59
N ALA A 41 9.77 0.25 -4.74
CA ALA A 41 9.79 -1.16 -5.13
C ALA A 41 8.81 -1.47 -6.29
N ILE A 42 7.61 -0.88 -6.25
CA ILE A 42 6.62 -1.03 -7.33
C ILE A 42 7.09 -0.29 -8.59
N ARG A 43 7.56 0.95 -8.43
CA ARG A 43 8.06 1.79 -9.53
C ARG A 43 9.19 1.11 -10.30
N ALA A 44 10.09 0.43 -9.61
CA ALA A 44 11.19 -0.32 -10.23
C ALA A 44 10.73 -1.51 -11.10
N ILE A 45 9.51 -2.03 -10.86
CA ILE A 45 8.92 -3.13 -11.63
C ILE A 45 8.06 -2.60 -12.76
N ASP A 46 7.20 -1.63 -12.47
CA ASP A 46 6.26 -1.01 -13.40
C ASP A 46 5.92 0.43 -12.95
N PRO A 47 6.45 1.45 -13.65
CA PRO A 47 6.16 2.86 -13.37
C PRO A 47 4.68 3.25 -13.53
N HIS A 48 3.93 2.61 -14.43
CA HIS A 48 2.51 2.92 -14.63
C HIS A 48 1.63 2.29 -13.56
N MET A 49 2.04 1.15 -13.01
CA MET A 49 1.35 0.53 -11.87
C MET A 49 1.39 1.43 -10.65
N VAL A 50 2.52 2.10 -10.36
CA VAL A 50 2.59 3.01 -9.21
C VAL A 50 1.69 4.22 -9.37
N GLU A 51 1.57 4.79 -10.59
CA GLU A 51 0.65 5.89 -10.89
C GLU A 51 -0.80 5.49 -10.57
N ARG A 52 -1.26 4.35 -11.10
CA ARG A 52 -2.61 3.81 -10.86
C ARG A 52 -2.91 3.52 -9.40
N ILE A 53 -1.91 3.10 -8.63
CA ILE A 53 -2.06 2.87 -7.19
C ILE A 53 -2.21 4.21 -6.47
N LEU A 54 -1.35 5.18 -6.78
CA LEU A 54 -1.36 6.49 -6.13
C LEU A 54 -2.63 7.31 -6.43
N GLU A 55 -3.32 7.05 -7.54
CA GLU A 55 -4.65 7.62 -7.80
C GLU A 55 -5.74 7.12 -6.81
N LYS A 56 -5.53 5.96 -6.18
CA LYS A 56 -6.52 5.31 -5.29
C LYS A 56 -6.17 5.41 -3.81
N VAL A 57 -5.05 6.02 -3.44
CA VAL A 57 -4.66 6.15 -2.02
C VAL A 57 -5.21 7.42 -1.39
N THR A 58 -5.38 7.42 -0.07
CA THR A 58 -5.62 8.63 0.71
C THR A 58 -4.30 9.11 1.34
N PRO A 59 -3.81 10.32 1.03
CA PRO A 59 -2.55 10.82 1.60
C PRO A 59 -2.65 11.02 3.12
N MET A 60 -1.73 10.41 3.86
CA MET A 60 -1.57 10.63 5.29
C MET A 60 -0.43 11.63 5.53
N LYS A 61 -0.75 12.86 5.91
CA LYS A 61 0.25 13.93 6.14
C LYS A 61 0.92 13.87 7.52
N GLY A 62 0.39 13.07 8.43
CA GLY A 62 0.83 13.00 9.81
C GLY A 62 0.01 12.03 10.63
N ARG A 63 0.28 12.00 11.93
CA ARG A 63 -0.52 11.32 12.94
C ARG A 63 -1.47 12.34 13.56
N MET A 64 -2.72 11.94 13.74
CA MET A 64 -3.64 12.63 14.64
C MET A 64 -3.71 11.84 15.94
N ILE A 65 -3.26 12.43 17.03
CA ILE A 65 -3.31 11.83 18.36
C ILE A 65 -4.55 12.33 19.07
N HIS A 66 -5.39 11.39 19.53
CA HIS A 66 -6.55 11.66 20.34
C HIS A 66 -6.19 11.37 21.80
N SER A 67 -6.19 12.38 22.67
CA SER A 67 -5.95 12.17 24.11
C SER A 67 -7.22 11.71 24.82
N ILE A 68 -7.06 11.21 26.04
CA ILE A 68 -8.16 10.70 26.88
C ILE A 68 -9.16 11.82 27.22
N ASP A 69 -8.69 13.07 27.39
CA ASP A 69 -9.52 14.25 27.62
C ASP A 69 -10.14 14.83 26.33
N GLY A 70 -10.03 14.13 25.20
CA GLY A 70 -10.66 14.48 23.92
C GLY A 70 -9.90 15.55 23.12
N LYS A 71 -8.73 16.01 23.58
CA LYS A 71 -7.91 16.94 22.81
C LYS A 71 -7.28 16.23 21.61
N LEU A 72 -7.13 16.98 20.52
CA LEU A 72 -6.52 16.53 19.29
C LEU A 72 -5.14 17.17 19.12
N SER A 73 -4.14 16.35 18.83
CA SER A 73 -2.78 16.81 18.53
C SER A 73 -2.33 16.27 17.18
N SER A 74 -2.06 17.19 16.24
CA SER A 74 -1.52 16.86 14.92
C SER A 74 0.00 16.80 14.96
N GLN A 75 0.58 15.69 14.50
CA GLN A 75 2.01 15.49 14.35
C GLN A 75 2.31 15.20 12.87
N PRO A 76 2.78 16.17 12.08
CA PRO A 76 3.11 15.93 10.68
C PRO A 76 4.20 14.84 10.54
N TYR A 77 4.14 14.04 9.48
CA TYR A 77 5.22 13.13 9.13
C TYR A 77 6.40 13.91 8.54
N GLY A 78 7.62 13.48 8.84
CA GLY A 78 8.86 14.18 8.48
C GLY A 78 9.52 14.81 9.70
N LEU A 79 10.78 15.23 9.54
CA LEU A 79 11.47 16.05 10.54
C LEU A 79 11.17 17.53 10.23
N TYR A 80 10.90 18.34 11.26
CA TYR A 80 11.02 19.79 11.11
C TYR A 80 12.50 20.09 10.85
N GLN A 81 12.81 20.74 9.71
CA GLN A 81 14.13 21.26 9.28
C GLN A 81 15.09 20.27 8.58
N GLU A 82 14.72 19.81 7.38
CA GLU A 82 15.66 19.68 6.26
C GLU A 82 15.09 20.43 5.03
#